data_AF-A0A378BWE7-F1
#
_entry.id   AF-A0A378BWE7-F1
#
_cell.length_a   1.000
_cell.length_b   1.000
_cell.length_c   1.000
_cell.angle_alpha   90.00
_cell.angle_beta   90.00
_cell.angle_gamma   90.00
#
_symmetry.space_group_name_H-M   'P 1'
#
loop_
_entity.id
_entity.type
_entity.pdbx_description
1 polymer ?
#
loop_
_entity_poly.entity_id
_entity_poly.type
_entity_poly.pdbx_seq_one_letter_code
_entity_poly.pdbx_strand_id
1 'polypeptide(L)'
;MLGKEVRLRNAYVIKAERVEKDAEGNITTIFCTYDADTLSKDPADGRKVKGVIHWVSAAHALPVEIRLYDRLFSVPNPGAADDFLAVINPESLVIKQGYAEPSLAQAEAGKAYQFEREGYFCLDSRYATATNLVFNRTVGLRDTWAKAGE
;
A
#
# COMPACT_ATOMS: atom_id res chain seq x y z
N MET A 1 -0.91 -17.54 -4.07
CA MET A 1 -0.87 -19.00 -4.29
C MET A 1 -1.29 -19.66 -2.99
N LEU A 2 -2.32 -20.51 -3.03
CA LEU A 2 -2.81 -21.21 -1.84
C LEU A 2 -1.75 -22.17 -1.29
N GLY A 3 -1.83 -22.46 0.01
CA GLY A 3 -0.89 -23.33 0.73
C GLY A 3 0.47 -22.70 1.03
N LYS A 4 0.71 -21.45 0.63
CA LYS A 4 1.95 -20.71 0.94
C LYS A 4 1.79 -19.83 2.17
N GLU A 5 2.93 -19.59 2.82
CA GLU A 5 3.04 -18.77 4.02
C GLU A 5 3.69 -17.42 3.75
N VAL A 6 3.26 -16.42 4.52
CA VAL A 6 3.83 -15.09 4.54
C VAL A 6 3.81 -14.56 5.97
N ARG A 7 4.78 -13.75 6.34
CA ARG A 7 4.78 -13.07 7.63
C ARG A 7 4.01 -11.76 7.54
N LEU A 8 3.09 -11.55 8.47
CA LEU A 8 2.52 -10.22 8.70
C LEU A 8 3.56 -9.37 9.44
N ARG A 9 3.82 -8.17 8.94
CA ARG A 9 4.78 -7.24 9.55
C ARG A 9 4.46 -7.05 11.03
N ASN A 10 5.48 -7.17 11.89
CA ASN A 10 5.39 -7.04 13.35
C ASN A 10 4.35 -7.97 14.00
N ALA A 11 4.03 -9.09 13.36
CA ALA A 11 3.02 -10.04 13.79
C ALA A 11 3.39 -11.49 13.39
N TYR A 12 2.38 -12.35 13.37
CA TYR A 12 2.49 -13.79 13.13
C TYR A 12 2.74 -14.15 11.66
N VAL A 13 3.18 -15.40 11.44
CA VAL A 13 3.15 -16.05 10.13
C VAL A 13 1.74 -16.56 9.86
N ILE A 14 1.24 -16.31 8.65
CA ILE A 14 -0.07 -16.80 8.19
C ILE A 14 0.09 -17.71 6.97
N LYS A 15 -0.85 -18.63 6.81
CA LYS A 15 -0.93 -19.53 5.65
C LYS A 15 -2.28 -19.35 4.95
N ALA A 16 -2.26 -19.08 3.65
CA ALA A 16 -3.48 -18.95 2.87
C ALA A 16 -4.08 -20.33 2.56
N GLU A 17 -5.29 -20.61 3.04
CA GLU A 17 -5.94 -21.92 2.90
C GLU A 17 -6.96 -21.94 1.76
N ARG A 18 -7.83 -20.93 1.68
CA ARG A 18 -8.85 -20.82 0.62
C ARG A 18 -9.15 -19.36 0.27
N VAL A 19 -9.79 -19.17 -0.88
CA VAL A 19 -10.30 -17.86 -1.31
C VAL A 19 -11.79 -17.96 -1.63
N GLU A 20 -12.52 -16.89 -1.37
CA GLU A 20 -13.84 -16.66 -1.94
C GLU A 20 -13.73 -15.70 -3.11
N LYS A 21 -14.62 -15.88 -4.09
CA LYS A 21 -14.70 -15.07 -5.30
C LYS A 21 -16.13 -14.64 -5.55
N ASP A 22 -16.29 -13.48 -6.17
CA ASP A 22 -17.59 -13.03 -6.67
C ASP A 22 -17.96 -13.74 -8.00
N ALA A 23 -19.10 -13.35 -8.58
CA ALA A 23 -19.62 -13.91 -9.83
C ALA A 23 -18.74 -13.63 -11.06
N GLU A 24 -17.90 -12.59 -10.99
CA GLU A 24 -16.97 -12.18 -12.06
C GLU A 24 -15.60 -12.85 -11.89
N GLY A 25 -15.39 -13.57 -10.78
CA GLY A 25 -14.16 -14.28 -10.47
C GLY A 25 -13.12 -13.45 -9.71
N ASN A 26 -13.47 -12.24 -9.26
CA ASN A 26 -12.60 -11.41 -8.42
C ASN A 26 -12.52 -11.98 -7.00
N ILE A 27 -11.34 -11.96 -6.39
CA ILE A 27 -11.15 -12.44 -5.02
C ILE A 27 -11.73 -11.42 -4.04
N THR A 28 -12.66 -11.86 -3.19
CA THR A 28 -13.32 -11.01 -2.18
C THR A 28 -12.80 -11.24 -0.77
N THR A 29 -12.37 -12.47 -0.46
CA THR A 29 -11.84 -12.82 0.87
C THR A 29 -10.81 -13.92 0.77
N ILE A 30 -9.73 -13.79 1.55
CA ILE A 30 -8.70 -14.82 1.70
C ILE A 30 -8.77 -15.35 3.14
N PHE A 31 -9.01 -16.64 3.28
CA PHE A 31 -9.07 -17.29 4.58
C PHE A 31 -7.71 -17.91 4.90
N CYS A 32 -7.20 -17.58 6.07
CA CYS A 32 -5.88 -17.97 6.51
C CYS A 32 -5.92 -18.64 7.88
N THR A 33 -4.96 -19.52 8.14
CA THR A 33 -4.55 -19.91 9.49
C THR A 33 -3.32 -19.10 9.90
N TYR A 34 -2.99 -19.07 11.19
CA TYR A 34 -1.77 -18.44 11.69
C TYR A 34 -1.06 -19.36 12.68
N ASP A 35 0.26 -19.17 12.80
CA ASP A 35 1.10 -19.87 13.77
C ASP A 35 1.31 -19.00 15.01
N ALA A 36 0.72 -19.39 16.14
CA ALA A 36 0.73 -18.62 17.38
C ALA A 36 2.13 -18.49 18.02
N ASP A 37 3.07 -19.38 17.68
CA ASP A 37 4.42 -19.37 18.27
C ASP A 37 5.40 -18.45 17.51
N THR A 38 4.92 -17.79 16.45
CA THR A 38 5.76 -16.97 15.55
C THR A 38 5.74 -15.47 15.84
N LEU A 39 5.10 -15.01 16.92
CA LEU A 39 5.15 -13.60 17.31
C LEU A 39 6.58 -13.20 17.65
N SER A 40 7.16 -12.29 16.85
CA SER A 40 8.54 -11.80 16.99
C SER A 40 9.62 -12.89 16.97
N LYS A 41 9.29 -14.09 16.47
CA LYS A 41 10.18 -15.26 16.42
C LYS A 41 10.01 -15.99 15.10
N ASP A 42 11.04 -16.68 14.66
CA ASP A 42 10.95 -17.61 13.53
C ASP A 42 10.22 -18.89 13.92
N PRO A 43 9.62 -19.60 12.94
CA PRO A 43 8.99 -20.88 13.19
C PRO A 43 9.93 -21.88 13.87
N ALA A 44 9.47 -22.54 14.93
CA ALA A 44 10.28 -23.45 15.73
C ALA A 44 10.74 -24.70 14.96
N ASP A 45 10.01 -25.08 13.92
CA ASP A 45 10.34 -26.18 13.01
C ASP A 45 11.39 -25.82 11.93
N GLY A 46 11.89 -24.57 11.93
CA GLY A 46 12.93 -24.11 11.03
C GLY A 46 12.48 -23.84 9.59
N ARG A 47 11.17 -23.89 9.31
CA ARG A 47 10.66 -23.60 7.96
C ARG A 47 10.93 -22.15 7.56
N LYS A 48 11.33 -21.94 6.30
CA LYS A 48 11.64 -20.61 5.77
C LYS A 48 10.38 -19.92 5.24
N VAL A 49 10.06 -18.77 5.82
CA VAL A 49 8.99 -17.88 5.33
C VAL A 49 9.57 -16.88 4.33
N LYS A 50 9.06 -16.90 3.08
CA LYS A 50 9.71 -16.24 1.93
C LYS A 50 9.45 -14.74 1.80
N GLY A 51 8.66 -14.14 2.69
CA GLY A 51 8.36 -12.72 2.59
C GLY A 51 7.60 -12.17 3.79
N VAL A 52 7.59 -10.85 3.88
CA VAL A 52 6.84 -10.06 4.86
C VAL A 52 5.94 -9.10 4.10
N ILE A 53 4.67 -9.02 4.50
CA ILE A 53 3.70 -8.04 3.98
C ILE A 53 3.23 -7.11 5.10
N HIS A 54 2.92 -5.86 4.77
CA HIS A 54 2.20 -4.98 5.67
C HIS A 54 0.73 -5.42 5.75
N TRP A 55 0.02 -4.97 6.76
CA TRP A 55 -1.40 -5.27 7.00
C TRP A 55 -1.98 -4.25 7.98
N VAL A 56 -3.31 -4.20 8.07
CA VAL A 56 -4.04 -3.45 9.09
C VAL A 56 -5.16 -4.31 9.67
N SER A 57 -5.50 -4.10 10.94
CA SER A 57 -6.62 -4.80 11.59
C SER A 57 -7.94 -4.17 11.18
N ALA A 58 -8.83 -4.92 10.52
CA ALA A 58 -10.13 -4.40 10.08
C ALA A 58 -10.99 -3.83 11.23
N ALA A 59 -10.84 -4.35 12.45
CA ALA A 59 -11.56 -3.87 13.63
C ALA A 59 -11.11 -2.47 14.10
N HIS A 60 -9.90 -2.04 13.73
CA HIS A 60 -9.30 -0.80 14.21
C HIS A 60 -8.89 0.15 13.07
N ALA A 61 -8.87 -0.32 11.83
CA ALA A 61 -8.35 0.44 10.71
C ALA A 61 -9.22 1.68 10.42
N LEU A 62 -8.55 2.76 10.03
CA LEU A 62 -9.17 4.03 9.68
C LEU A 62 -9.38 4.06 8.16
N PRO A 63 -10.58 4.40 7.65
CA PRO A 63 -10.76 4.65 6.22
C PRO A 63 -9.98 5.92 5.83
N VAL A 64 -9.24 5.84 4.73
CA VAL A 64 -8.41 6.95 4.24
C VAL A 64 -8.50 7.10 2.73
N GLU A 65 -8.49 8.35 2.27
CA GLU A 65 -8.23 8.66 0.87
C GLU A 65 -6.71 8.71 0.65
N ILE A 66 -6.23 8.04 -0.39
CA ILE A 66 -4.82 7.99 -0.77
C ILE A 66 -4.68 8.58 -2.16
N ARG A 67 -3.86 9.63 -2.25
CA ARG A 67 -3.54 10.34 -3.49
C ARG A 67 -2.18 9.90 -3.99
N LEU A 68 -2.20 9.06 -5.02
CA LEU A 68 -1.00 8.53 -5.65
C LEU A 68 -0.61 9.49 -6.77
N TYR A 69 0.38 10.33 -6.51
CA TYR A 69 0.97 11.17 -7.54
C TYR A 69 1.98 10.41 -8.39
N ASP A 70 2.08 10.84 -9.63
CA ASP A 70 3.13 10.51 -10.59
C ASP A 70 3.59 11.79 -11.31
N ARG A 71 4.51 11.67 -12.27
CA ARG A 71 4.96 12.77 -13.13
C ARG A 71 3.76 13.45 -13.78
N LEU A 72 3.76 14.79 -13.74
CA LEU A 72 2.69 15.61 -14.32
C LEU A 72 2.60 15.49 -15.84
N PHE A 73 3.72 15.23 -16.51
CA PHE A 73 3.80 15.12 -17.96
C PHE A 73 4.27 13.72 -18.35
N SER A 74 3.74 13.22 -19.47
CA SER A 74 4.08 11.90 -20.02
C SER A 74 5.40 11.90 -20.81
N VAL A 75 5.98 13.08 -21.06
CA VAL A 75 7.23 13.26 -21.83
C VAL A 75 8.32 13.94 -20.99
N PRO A 76 9.62 13.67 -21.26
CA PRO A 76 10.73 14.27 -20.50
C PRO A 76 10.87 15.79 -20.68
N ASN A 77 10.51 16.33 -21.85
CA ASN A 77 10.61 17.76 -22.17
C ASN A 77 9.27 18.30 -22.69
N PRO A 78 8.28 18.57 -21.81
CA PRO A 78 6.96 19.06 -22.22
C PRO A 78 6.99 20.44 -22.88
N GLY A 79 8.02 21.26 -22.60
CA GLY A 79 8.16 22.59 -23.21
C GLY A 79 8.54 22.58 -24.69
N ALA A 80 8.93 21.42 -25.24
CA ALA A 80 9.19 21.23 -26.66
C ALA A 80 7.97 20.67 -27.44
N ALA A 81 6.87 20.37 -26.76
CA ALA A 81 5.63 19.97 -27.42
C ALA A 81 4.95 21.19 -28.05
N ASP A 82 4.27 20.99 -29.19
CA ASP A 82 3.47 22.05 -29.84
C ASP A 82 2.37 22.58 -28.91
N ASP A 83 1.75 21.68 -28.14
CA ASP A 83 0.86 22.00 -27.02
C ASP A 83 1.26 21.17 -25.80
N PHE A 84 1.77 21.83 -24.76
CA PHE A 84 2.21 21.16 -23.54
C PHE A 84 1.04 20.57 -22.73
N LEU A 85 -0.20 21.05 -22.93
CA LEU A 85 -1.38 20.49 -22.28
C LEU A 85 -1.73 19.11 -22.84
N ALA A 86 -1.44 18.87 -24.12
CA ALA A 86 -1.67 17.59 -24.78
C ALA A 86 -0.76 16.47 -24.26
N VAL A 87 0.34 16.82 -23.56
CA VAL A 87 1.29 15.87 -22.96
C VAL A 87 1.18 15.78 -21.43
N ILE A 88 0.09 16.27 -20.84
CA ILE A 88 -0.23 16.00 -19.43
C ILE A 88 -0.47 14.49 -19.26
N ASN A 89 0.14 13.93 -18.22
CA ASN A 89 -0.08 12.54 -17.84
C ASN A 89 -1.48 12.40 -17.21
N PRO A 90 -2.42 11.67 -17.83
CA PRO A 90 -3.76 11.48 -17.25
C PRO A 90 -3.73 10.72 -15.92
N GLU A 91 -2.63 9.99 -15.64
CA GLU A 91 -2.41 9.25 -14.40
C GLU A 91 -1.54 10.02 -13.40
N SER A 92 -1.27 11.31 -13.61
CA SER A 92 -0.46 12.13 -12.70
C SER A 92 -1.01 12.20 -11.27
N LEU A 93 -2.31 11.94 -11.12
CA LEU A 93 -2.99 11.75 -9.84
C LEU A 93 -4.02 10.62 -9.96
N VAL A 94 -3.83 9.57 -9.17
CA VAL A 94 -4.83 8.53 -8.96
C VAL A 94 -5.29 8.55 -7.51
N ILE A 95 -6.60 8.71 -7.31
CA ILE A 95 -7.22 8.67 -5.98
C ILE A 95 -7.70 7.26 -5.68
N LYS A 96 -7.30 6.72 -4.52
CA LYS A 96 -7.70 5.40 -4.03
C LYS A 96 -8.33 5.54 -2.65
N GLN A 97 -9.29 4.67 -2.36
CA GLN A 97 -9.80 4.50 -1.00
C GLN A 97 -9.10 3.30 -0.38
N GLY A 98 -8.65 3.44 0.86
CA GLY A 98 -7.89 2.44 1.57
C GLY A 98 -8.06 2.52 3.07
N TYR A 99 -7.17 1.84 3.78
CA TYR A 99 -7.21 1.73 5.24
C TYR A 99 -5.84 1.98 5.84
N ALA A 100 -5.81 2.68 6.97
CA ALA A 100 -4.62 3.02 7.75
C ALA A 100 -4.70 2.44 9.17
N GLU A 101 -3.57 2.27 9.84
CA GLU A 101 -3.54 1.89 11.25
C GLU A 101 -4.03 3.02 12.17
N PRO A 102 -4.56 2.72 13.38
CA PRO A 102 -5.14 3.71 14.29
C PRO A 102 -4.21 4.86 14.67
N SER A 103 -2.89 4.62 14.69
CA SER A 103 -1.90 5.63 15.09
C SER A 103 -1.94 6.87 14.19
N LEU A 104 -2.41 6.71 12.94
CA LEU A 104 -2.53 7.78 11.96
C LEU A 104 -3.75 8.69 12.18
N ALA A 105 -4.62 8.41 13.17
CA ALA A 105 -5.69 9.33 13.57
C ALA A 105 -5.16 10.70 14.02
N GLN A 106 -3.92 10.72 14.56
CA GLN A 106 -3.25 11.93 15.02
C GLN A 106 -2.17 12.39 14.03
N ALA A 107 -2.30 12.03 12.75
CA ALA A 107 -1.34 12.45 11.75
C ALA A 107 -1.30 13.98 11.64
N GLU A 108 -0.10 14.54 11.48
CA GLU A 108 0.10 15.98 11.35
C GLU A 108 0.33 16.35 9.88
N ALA A 109 -0.32 17.42 9.43
CA ALA A 109 -0.13 17.92 8.07
C ALA A 109 1.35 18.26 7.82
N GLY A 110 1.88 17.81 6.67
CA GLY A 110 3.28 18.01 6.30
C GLY A 110 4.30 17.12 7.01
N LYS A 111 3.92 16.38 8.07
CA LYS A 111 4.78 15.36 8.67
C LYS A 111 4.87 14.14 7.75
N ALA A 112 6.09 13.66 7.54
CA ALA A 112 6.35 12.52 6.68
C ALA A 112 6.18 11.20 7.44
N TYR A 113 5.47 10.27 6.81
CA TYR A 113 5.26 8.90 7.26
C TYR A 113 5.73 7.95 6.18
N GLN A 114 6.39 6.86 6.54
CA GLN A 114 6.65 5.77 5.59
C GLN A 114 5.54 4.75 5.73
N PHE A 115 4.71 4.60 4.71
CA PHE A 115 3.80 3.45 4.62
C PHE A 115 4.63 2.27 4.12
N GLU A 116 4.83 1.29 4.99
CA GLU A 116 5.78 0.22 4.74
C GLU A 116 5.49 -0.52 3.43
N ARG A 117 6.54 -0.72 2.63
CA ARG A 117 6.51 -1.32 1.27
C ARG A 117 5.78 -0.50 0.19
N GLU A 118 5.18 0.64 0.52
CA GLU A 118 4.45 1.47 -0.45
C GLU A 118 5.22 2.74 -0.82
N GLY A 119 5.64 3.54 0.17
CA GLY A 119 6.27 4.83 -0.09
C GLY A 119 6.28 5.76 1.12
N TYR A 120 6.65 7.01 0.87
CA TYR A 120 6.53 8.09 1.83
C TYR A 120 5.28 8.92 1.54
N PHE A 121 4.55 9.24 2.60
CA PHE A 121 3.26 9.92 2.57
C PHE A 121 3.24 11.06 3.58
N CYS A 122 2.38 12.04 3.36
CA CYS A 122 2.05 13.06 4.36
C CYS A 122 0.55 13.33 4.36
N LEU A 123 0.01 13.76 5.50
CA LEU A 123 -1.37 14.21 5.58
C LEU A 123 -1.52 15.50 4.77
N ASP A 124 -2.50 15.53 3.87
CA ASP A 124 -2.80 16.68 3.01
C ASP A 124 -3.41 17.81 3.85
N SER A 125 -2.78 19.00 3.81
CA SER A 125 -3.20 20.15 4.62
C SER A 125 -4.49 20.83 4.15
N ARG A 126 -4.93 20.56 2.92
CA ARG A 126 -6.09 21.20 2.29
C ARG A 126 -7.32 20.32 2.30
N TYR A 127 -7.16 19.03 2.10
CA TYR A 127 -8.25 18.08 1.88
C TYR A 127 -8.50 17.16 3.07
N ALA A 128 -7.52 16.99 3.97
CA ALA A 128 -7.78 16.28 5.21
C ALA A 128 -8.71 17.10 6.12
N THR A 129 -9.59 16.39 6.82
CA THR A 129 -10.50 16.96 7.82
C THR A 129 -10.47 16.08 9.07
N ALA A 130 -11.13 16.52 10.15
CA ALA A 130 -11.20 15.75 11.39
C ALA A 130 -11.84 14.35 11.22
N THR A 131 -12.65 14.14 10.19
CA THR A 131 -13.37 12.88 9.93
C THR A 131 -12.95 12.18 8.64
N ASN A 132 -12.07 12.79 7.85
CA ASN A 132 -11.59 12.25 6.59
C ASN A 132 -10.09 12.49 6.46
N LEU A 133 -9.31 11.42 6.59
CA LEU A 133 -7.86 11.49 6.41
C LEU A 133 -7.51 11.34 4.94
N VAL A 134 -6.74 12.29 4.43
CA VAL A 134 -6.27 12.31 3.05
C VAL A 134 -4.75 12.31 3.04
N PHE A 135 -4.15 11.27 2.47
CA PHE A 135 -2.69 11.14 2.40
C PHE A 135 -2.18 11.31 0.97
N ASN A 136 -1.20 12.18 0.80
CA ASN A 136 -0.48 12.35 -0.46
C ASN A 136 0.75 11.45 -0.46
N ARG A 137 0.94 10.65 -1.51
CA ARG A 137 2.22 9.95 -1.73
C ARG A 137 3.26 10.96 -2.21
N THR A 138 4.22 11.27 -1.35
CA THR A 138 5.36 12.13 -1.66
C THR A 138 6.27 11.46 -2.69
N VAL A 139 6.61 10.19 -2.46
CA VAL A 139 7.41 9.38 -3.39
C VAL A 139 7.24 7.89 -3.07
N GLY A 140 7.26 7.03 -4.09
CA GLY A 140 7.31 5.57 -3.89
C GLY A 140 8.66 5.12 -3.32
N LEU A 141 8.71 3.90 -2.77
CA LEU A 141 10.00 3.29 -2.43
C LEU A 141 10.78 2.96 -3.71
N ARG A 142 12.10 2.76 -3.56
CA ARG A 142 12.94 2.33 -4.67
C ARG A 142 12.48 0.95 -5.16
N ASP A 143 11.81 0.92 -6.30
CA ASP A 143 11.49 -0.33 -6.97
C ASP A 143 12.73 -0.83 -7.73
N THR A 144 13.34 -1.90 -7.22
CA THR A 144 14.47 -2.58 -7.86
C THR A 144 14.04 -3.67 -8.84
N TRP A 145 12.75 -4.02 -8.89
CA TRP A 145 12.22 -5.07 -9.75
C TRP A 145 11.72 -4.52 -11.10
N ALA A 146 11.19 -3.30 -11.13
CA ALA A 146 10.77 -2.63 -12.37
C ALA A 146 11.93 -2.45 -13.38
N LYS A 147 13.18 -2.37 -12.93
CA LYS A 147 14.37 -2.24 -13.79
C LYS A 147 14.86 -3.56 -14.42
N ALA A 148 14.29 -4.70 -14.06
CA ALA A 148 14.70 -6.00 -14.61
C ALA A 148 13.95 -6.39 -15.90
N GLY A 149 13.08 -5.50 -16.41
CA GLY A 149 12.20 -5.78 -17.56
C GLY A 149 12.21 -4.70 -18.66
N GLU A 150 13.17 -3.78 -18.66
CA GLU A 150 13.51 -2.93 -19.82
C GLU A 150 14.85 -3.38 -20.44
#